data_AF-A0A6I7PCU3-F1
#
_entry.id   AF-A0A6I7PCU3-F1
#
_cell.length_a   1.000
_cell.length_b   1.000
_cell.length_c   1.000
_cell.angle_alpha   90.00
_cell.angle_beta   90.00
_cell.angle_gamma   90.00
#
_symmetry.space_group_name_H-M   'P 1'
#
loop_
_entity.id
_entity.type
_entity.pdbx_description
1 polymer ?
#
loop_
_entity_poly.entity_id
_entity_poly.type
_entity_poly.pdbx_seq_one_letter_code
_entity_poly.pdbx_strand_id
1 'polypeptide(L)'
;MREIVSLDVADVRPELVLTVNLTRRLPDIGQLELMPEDIEHYGRLAILKSGILWFGDIHSSHPGTAQACFYWAVGGSTLYISPDGSTLGWQDLINAKTVRFIAAQLNLRRRFRYFTVVL
;
A
#
# COMPACT_ATOMS: atom_id res chain seq x y z
N MET A 1 8.17 -14.20 -20.52
CA MET A 1 7.28 -14.00 -19.37
C MET A 1 7.88 -14.80 -18.22
N ARG A 2 8.50 -14.13 -17.23
CA ARG A 2 9.09 -14.82 -16.06
C ARG A 2 8.04 -14.76 -14.96
N GLU A 3 7.26 -15.82 -14.82
CA GLU A 3 6.52 -16.06 -13.59
C GLU A 3 7.54 -16.24 -12.46
N ILE A 4 7.55 -15.30 -11.52
CA ILE A 4 8.17 -15.53 -10.23
C ILE A 4 7.22 -16.47 -9.50
N VAL A 5 7.49 -17.77 -9.58
CA VAL A 5 6.74 -18.81 -8.85
C VAL A 5 6.87 -18.50 -7.36
N SER A 6 5.80 -17.97 -6.78
CA SER A 6 5.65 -17.85 -5.34
C SER A 6 5.74 -19.24 -4.73
N LEU A 7 6.41 -19.37 -3.57
CA LEU A 7 6.29 -20.52 -2.67
C LEU A 7 4.84 -21.00 -2.66
N ASP A 8 4.62 -22.30 -2.87
CA ASP A 8 3.34 -22.98 -2.95
C ASP A 8 2.32 -22.36 -1.95
N VAL A 9 1.45 -21.50 -2.46
CA VAL A 9 0.48 -20.76 -1.63
C VAL A 9 -0.70 -21.67 -1.27
N ALA A 10 -0.78 -22.87 -1.86
CA ALA A 10 -1.83 -23.85 -1.62
C ALA A 10 -1.94 -24.27 -0.14
N ASP A 11 -0.80 -24.34 0.57
CA ASP A 11 -0.75 -24.66 2.00
C ASP A 11 -0.75 -23.42 2.90
N VAL A 12 -0.79 -22.23 2.32
CA VAL A 12 -0.86 -20.99 3.08
C VAL A 12 -2.30 -20.71 3.45
N ARG A 13 -2.57 -20.78 4.75
CA ARG A 13 -3.83 -20.37 5.34
C ARG A 13 -4.23 -18.96 4.87
N PRO A 14 -5.36 -18.77 4.16
CA PRO A 14 -5.74 -17.50 3.53
C PRO A 14 -5.79 -16.32 4.51
N GLU A 15 -6.12 -16.56 5.78
CA GLU A 15 -6.17 -15.53 6.83
C GLU A 15 -4.80 -14.92 7.17
N LEU A 16 -3.70 -15.56 6.74
CA LEU A 16 -2.32 -15.06 6.90
C LEU A 16 -1.82 -14.29 5.68
N VAL A 17 -2.65 -14.11 4.65
CA VAL A 17 -2.29 -13.44 3.40
C VAL A 17 -2.90 -12.04 3.38
N LEU A 18 -2.04 -11.02 3.21
CA LEU A 18 -2.47 -9.65 2.91
C LEU A 18 -2.67 -9.51 1.41
N THR A 19 -3.85 -9.06 0.98
CA THR A 19 -4.07 -8.68 -0.42
C THR A 19 -3.57 -7.26 -0.62
N VAL A 20 -2.61 -7.04 -1.52
CA VAL A 20 -2.20 -5.70 -1.93
C VAL A 20 -2.92 -5.36 -3.23
N ASN A 21 -3.90 -4.46 -3.16
CA ASN A 21 -4.71 -4.08 -4.30
C ASN A 21 -4.23 -2.73 -4.88
N LEU A 22 -3.76 -2.76 -6.12
CA LEU A 22 -3.30 -1.60 -6.88
C LEU A 22 -4.31 -1.10 -7.91
N THR A 23 -5.51 -1.69 -7.99
CA THR A 23 -6.55 -1.34 -8.96
C THR A 23 -7.51 -0.28 -8.43
N ARG A 24 -7.75 -0.26 -7.12
CA ARG A 24 -8.64 0.72 -6.49
C ARG A 24 -7.95 2.09 -6.40
N ARG A 25 -8.64 3.13 -6.89
CA ARG A 25 -8.24 4.52 -6.68
C ARG A 25 -8.68 4.99 -5.30
N LEU A 26 -7.79 5.66 -4.58
CA LEU A 26 -8.07 6.29 -3.30
C LEU A 26 -8.15 7.81 -3.47
N PRO A 27 -9.12 8.50 -2.84
CA PRO A 27 -9.31 9.94 -2.97
C PRO A 27 -8.33 10.74 -2.10
N ASP A 28 -7.97 11.97 -2.50
CA ASP A 28 -7.24 12.85 -1.59
C ASP A 28 -8.15 13.34 -0.46
N ILE A 29 -7.99 12.76 0.73
CA ILE A 29 -8.75 13.12 1.93
C ILE A 29 -7.82 13.48 3.07
N GLY A 30 -8.16 14.53 3.81
CA GLY A 30 -7.42 15.00 4.99
C GLY A 30 -8.17 14.81 6.31
N GLN A 31 -9.38 14.23 6.24
CA GLN A 31 -10.38 14.22 7.30
C GLN A 31 -10.98 12.81 7.42
N LEU A 32 -11.13 12.33 8.65
CA LEU A 32 -11.62 10.97 8.94
C LEU A 32 -13.08 10.80 8.52
N GLU A 33 -13.86 11.88 8.53
CA GLU A 33 -15.27 11.92 8.17
C GLU A 33 -15.50 11.66 6.67
N LEU A 34 -14.46 11.82 5.84
CA LEU A 34 -14.49 11.55 4.41
C LEU A 34 -13.94 10.15 4.08
N MET A 35 -13.53 9.38 5.08
CA MET A 35 -13.00 8.04 4.89
C MET A 35 -14.12 7.10 4.41
N PRO A 36 -13.90 6.29 3.35
CA PRO A 36 -14.89 5.31 2.91
C PRO A 36 -15.23 4.33 4.03
N GLU A 37 -16.49 3.91 4.13
CA GLU A 37 -16.99 3.06 5.23
C GLU A 37 -16.27 1.71 5.35
N ASP A 38 -15.73 1.19 4.25
CA ASP A 38 -15.03 -0.09 4.20
C ASP A 38 -13.53 0.02 4.52
N ILE A 39 -13.05 1.22 4.87
CA ILE A 39 -11.66 1.52 5.20
C ILE A 39 -11.53 1.75 6.71
N GLU A 40 -10.59 1.05 7.33
CA GLU A 40 -10.26 1.13 8.76
C GLU A 40 -9.13 2.13 9.03
N HIS A 41 -8.20 2.26 8.07
CA HIS A 41 -7.05 3.14 8.18
C HIS A 41 -6.73 3.77 6.83
N TYR A 42 -6.27 5.02 6.85
CA TYR A 42 -5.95 5.78 5.66
C TYR A 42 -4.73 6.67 5.88
N GLY A 43 -3.93 6.91 4.84
CA GLY A 43 -2.87 7.89 4.89
C GLY A 43 -2.09 8.05 3.59
N ARG A 44 -0.88 8.58 3.72
CA ARG A 44 -0.01 8.95 2.61
C ARG A 44 1.32 8.21 2.66
N LEU A 45 1.85 7.93 1.48
CA LEU A 45 3.15 7.34 1.25
C LEU A 45 3.88 8.18 0.20
N ALA A 46 5.18 8.34 0.35
CA ALA A 46 6.00 8.92 -0.69
C ALA A 46 7.31 8.14 -0.87
N ILE A 47 7.79 8.10 -2.10
CA ILE A 47 9.19 7.81 -2.40
C ILE A 47 9.87 9.15 -2.56
N LEU A 48 10.82 9.46 -1.69
CA LEU A 48 11.58 10.71 -1.75
C LEU A 48 12.61 10.68 -2.89
N LYS A 49 13.06 11.85 -3.35
CA LYS A 49 14.15 11.96 -4.34
C LYS A 49 15.45 11.26 -3.93
N SER A 50 15.64 11.03 -2.63
CA SER A 50 16.75 10.23 -2.08
C SER A 50 16.56 8.71 -2.19
N GLY A 51 15.40 8.24 -2.66
CA GLY A 51 14.99 6.84 -2.65
C GLY A 51 14.47 6.32 -1.29
N ILE A 52 14.42 7.20 -0.28
CA ILE A 52 13.86 6.87 1.05
C ILE A 52 12.34 6.80 0.96
N LEU A 53 11.74 5.84 1.66
CA LEU A 53 10.29 5.76 1.85
C LEU A 53 9.87 6.66 3.00
N TRP A 54 8.88 7.51 2.76
CA TRP A 54 8.21 8.33 3.77
C TRP A 54 6.79 7.82 3.97
N PHE A 55 6.32 7.85 5.22
CA PHE A 55 5.02 7.34 5.64
C PHE A 55 4.32 8.39 6.50
N GLY A 56 3.06 8.67 6.21
CA GLY A 56 2.22 9.58 6.98
C GLY A 56 0.79 9.05 7.12
N ASP A 57 0.09 9.60 8.11
CA ASP A 57 -1.31 9.33 8.38
C ASP A 57 -2.25 10.18 7.49
N ILE A 58 -3.56 10.10 7.77
CA ILE A 58 -4.60 10.85 7.05
C ILE A 58 -4.44 12.37 7.15
N HIS A 59 -3.81 12.90 8.20
CA HIS A 59 -3.63 14.33 8.41
C HIS A 59 -2.33 14.87 7.81
N SER A 60 -1.42 13.97 7.44
CA SER A 60 -0.14 14.34 6.86
C SER A 60 -0.30 14.88 5.44
N SER A 61 0.65 15.70 4.96
CA SER A 61 0.77 16.06 3.54
C SER A 61 2.03 15.42 2.95
N HIS A 62 2.05 15.15 1.64
CA HIS A 62 3.26 14.62 1.02
C HIS A 62 4.43 15.62 1.14
N PRO A 63 5.65 15.15 1.45
CA PRO A 63 6.81 16.03 1.52
C PRO A 63 7.13 16.66 0.16
N GLY A 64 7.55 17.94 0.14
CA GLY A 64 7.99 18.62 -1.09
C GLY A 64 9.23 18.01 -1.76
N THR A 65 9.92 17.10 -1.08
CA THR A 65 11.05 16.30 -1.60
C THR A 65 10.61 14.97 -2.22
N ALA A 66 9.31 14.71 -2.33
CA ALA A 66 8.78 13.52 -2.97
C ALA A 66 9.15 13.47 -4.46
N GLN A 67 9.51 12.27 -4.92
CA GLN A 67 9.61 11.91 -6.33
C GLN A 67 8.31 11.26 -6.82
N ALA A 68 7.68 10.45 -5.98
CA ALA A 68 6.39 9.83 -6.25
C ALA A 68 5.53 9.84 -4.99
N CYS A 69 4.26 10.19 -5.15
CA CYS A 69 3.28 10.33 -4.08
C CYS A 69 2.18 9.29 -4.25
N PHE A 70 1.74 8.71 -3.14
CA PHE A 70 0.71 7.69 -3.08
C PHE A 70 -0.19 7.89 -1.87
N TYR A 71 -1.38 7.32 -1.95
CA TYR A 71 -2.26 7.05 -0.84
C TYR A 71 -2.17 5.57 -0.47
N TRP A 72 -2.37 5.27 0.81
CA TRP A 72 -2.57 3.91 1.29
C TRP A 72 -3.85 3.84 2.12
N ALA A 73 -4.50 2.69 2.09
CA ALA A 73 -5.64 2.41 2.94
C ALA A 73 -5.70 0.93 3.32
N VAL A 74 -6.29 0.61 4.47
CA VAL A 74 -6.53 -0.77 4.90
C VAL A 74 -8.02 -0.99 5.10
N GLY A 75 -8.54 -2.09 4.57
CA GLY A 75 -9.88 -2.59 4.85
C GLY A 75 -9.86 -4.12 4.94
N GLY A 76 -10.20 -4.68 6.10
CA GLY A 76 -10.13 -6.10 6.36
C GLY A 76 -8.72 -6.68 6.20
N SER A 77 -8.54 -7.55 5.20
CA SER A 77 -7.24 -8.15 4.84
C SER A 77 -6.64 -7.55 3.56
N THR A 78 -7.08 -6.34 3.16
CA THR A 78 -6.61 -5.68 1.95
C THR A 78 -5.88 -4.39 2.28
N LEU A 79 -4.67 -4.25 1.76
CA LEU A 79 -3.92 -3.01 1.66
C LEU A 79 -4.12 -2.43 0.26
N TYR A 80 -4.81 -1.30 0.18
CA TYR A 80 -4.94 -0.53 -1.05
C TYR A 80 -3.79 0.46 -1.15
N ILE A 81 -3.21 0.60 -2.35
CA ILE A 81 -2.23 1.65 -2.64
C ILE A 81 -2.60 2.25 -3.98
N SER A 82 -2.65 3.58 -4.07
CA SER A 82 -2.92 4.27 -5.33
C SER A 82 -2.05 5.51 -5.48
N PRO A 83 -1.65 5.91 -6.69
CA PRO A 83 -0.85 7.10 -6.90
C PRO A 83 -1.69 8.35 -6.63
N ASP A 84 -1.02 9.41 -6.21
CA ASP A 84 -1.55 10.76 -6.28
C ASP A 84 -1.58 11.19 -7.76
N GLY A 85 -2.77 11.17 -8.34
CA GLY A 85 -3.00 11.46 -9.76
C GLY A 85 -2.70 10.30 -10.72
N SER A 86 -2.38 10.65 -11.96
CA SER A 86 -2.18 9.68 -13.05
C SER A 86 -0.70 9.56 -13.40
N THR A 87 0.01 8.71 -12.66
CA THR A 87 1.40 8.36 -12.99
C THR A 87 1.38 7.08 -13.82
N LEU A 88 1.95 7.07 -15.02
CA LEU A 88 2.07 5.85 -15.83
C LEU A 88 3.13 4.94 -15.21
N GLY A 89 2.89 3.63 -15.13
CA GLY A 89 3.86 2.63 -14.65
C GLY A 89 4.20 2.71 -13.15
N TRP A 90 3.39 3.42 -12.36
CA TRP A 90 3.61 3.58 -10.92
C TRP A 90 3.57 2.25 -10.15
N GLN A 91 2.88 1.23 -10.68
CA GLN A 91 2.80 -0.09 -10.06
C GLN A 91 4.20 -0.71 -9.90
N ASP A 92 5.14 -0.43 -10.81
CA ASP A 92 6.52 -0.93 -10.73
C ASP A 92 7.29 -0.33 -9.54
N LEU A 93 6.84 0.82 -9.03
CA LEU A 93 7.39 1.46 -7.82
C LEU A 93 6.90 0.76 -6.54
N ILE A 94 5.80 0.02 -6.61
CA ILE A 94 5.22 -0.73 -5.49
C ILE A 94 5.74 -2.18 -5.53
N ASN A 95 7.00 -2.33 -5.12
CA ASN A 95 7.65 -3.63 -5.00
C ASN A 95 7.53 -4.23 -3.58
N ALA A 96 8.07 -5.43 -3.40
CA ALA A 96 8.05 -6.15 -2.13
C ALA A 96 8.67 -5.37 -0.95
N LYS A 97 9.68 -4.52 -1.19
CA LYS A 97 10.29 -3.69 -0.14
C LYS A 97 9.29 -2.62 0.33
N THR A 98 8.61 -1.96 -0.61
CA THR A 98 7.59 -0.95 -0.33
C THR A 98 6.43 -1.55 0.46
N VAL A 99 5.87 -2.67 0.00
CA VAL A 99 4.78 -3.37 0.70
C VAL A 99 5.20 -3.77 2.11
N ARG A 100 6.38 -4.38 2.26
CA ARG A 100 6.89 -4.78 3.58
C ARG A 100 7.07 -3.58 4.48
N PHE A 101 7.56 -2.46 3.98
CA PHE A 101 7.73 -1.23 4.76
C PHE A 101 6.39 -0.73 5.31
N ILE A 102 5.37 -0.60 4.44
CA ILE A 102 4.01 -0.19 4.85
C ILE A 102 3.44 -1.15 5.89
N ALA A 103 3.53 -2.46 5.63
CA ALA A 103 3.06 -3.48 6.56
C ALA A 103 3.76 -3.44 7.93
N ALA A 104 5.00 -2.93 7.99
CA ALA A 104 5.70 -2.70 9.25
C ALA A 104 5.14 -1.48 10.00
N GLN A 105 4.97 -0.36 9.30
CA GLN A 105 4.41 0.88 9.87
C GLN A 105 3.01 0.67 10.44
N LEU A 106 2.20 -0.13 9.75
CA LEU A 106 0.83 -0.46 10.14
C LEU A 106 0.72 -1.68 11.06
N ASN A 107 1.85 -2.26 11.50
CA ASN A 107 1.90 -3.47 12.33
C ASN A 107 1.16 -4.70 11.75
N LEU A 108 0.89 -4.70 10.45
CA LEU A 108 0.16 -5.76 9.73
C LEU A 108 0.92 -7.10 9.74
N ARG A 109 2.25 -7.05 9.88
CA ARG A 109 3.13 -8.23 9.93
C ARG A 109 2.84 -9.18 11.09
N ARG A 110 2.15 -8.72 12.15
CA ARG A 110 1.75 -9.57 13.27
C ARG A 110 0.62 -10.54 12.88
N ARG A 111 -0.18 -10.16 11.89
CA ARG A 111 -1.35 -10.90 11.40
C ARG A 111 -1.06 -11.59 10.08
N PHE A 112 -0.46 -10.85 9.14
CA PHE A 112 -0.20 -11.32 7.79
C PHE A 112 1.28 -11.65 7.61
N ARG A 113 1.57 -12.91 7.27
CA ARG A 113 2.92 -13.42 7.05
C ARG A 113 3.32 -13.36 5.57
N TYR A 114 2.33 -13.38 4.69
CA TYR A 114 2.47 -13.37 3.24
C TYR A 114 1.65 -12.24 2.64
N PHE A 115 1.94 -11.90 1.39
CA PHE A 115 1.08 -10.99 0.63
C PHE A 115 1.02 -11.42 -0.82
N THR A 116 -0.11 -11.13 -1.45
CA THR A 116 -0.29 -11.21 -2.91
C THR A 116 -0.52 -9.80 -3.45
N VAL A 117 -0.27 -9.59 -4.75
CA VAL A 117 -0.49 -8.30 -5.41
C VAL A 117 -1.51 -8.48 -6.51
N VAL A 118 -2.55 -7.64 -6.49
CA VAL A 118 -3.56 -7.51 -7.52
C VAL A 118 -3.27 -6.21 -8.28
N LEU A 119 -3.00 -6.34 -9.57
CA LEU A 119 -2.63 -5.26 -10.48
C LEU A 119 -3.79 -4.85 -11.39
#